data_AF-A0A426QK40-F1
#
_entry.id   AF-A0A426QK40-F1
#
_cell.length_a   1.000
_cell.length_b   1.000
_cell.length_c   1.000
_cell.angle_alpha   90.00
_cell.angle_beta   90.00
_cell.angle_gamma   90.00
#
_symmetry.space_group_name_H-M   'P 1'
#
loop_
_entity.id
_entity.type
_entity.pdbx_description
1 polymer ?
#
loop_
_entity_poly.entity_id
_entity_poly.type
_entity_poly.pdbx_seq_one_letter_code
_entity_poly.pdbx_strand_id
1 'polypeptide(L)' 'MPASLSPGPGSRAVFLRPADTRLDQAFEMQAISPGLYRAELVLPVGGVWTLDLTIRKGEAVHHLRARTTVEAATENP' A
#
# COMPACT_ATOMS: atom_id res chain seq x y z
N MET A 1 -24.51 -15.37 13.55
CA MET A 1 -24.24 -14.70 12.27
C MET A 1 -23.00 -13.85 12.44
N PRO A 2 -21.86 -14.11 11.76
CA PRO A 2 -20.75 -13.19 11.81
C PRO A 2 -21.15 -11.93 11.03
N ALA A 3 -20.97 -10.77 11.64
CA ALA A 3 -21.23 -9.49 11.02
C ALA A 3 -20.42 -9.40 9.72
N SER A 4 -21.11 -9.26 8.58
CA SER A 4 -20.48 -8.80 7.34
C SER A 4 -19.90 -7.42 7.61
N LEU A 5 -18.60 -7.35 7.91
CA LEU A 5 -17.84 -6.12 7.71
C LEU A 5 -17.96 -5.82 6.22
N SER A 6 -18.87 -4.91 5.85
CA SER A 6 -18.74 -4.25 4.56
C SER A 6 -17.34 -3.64 4.54
N PRO A 7 -16.48 -3.92 3.55
CA PRO A 7 -15.19 -3.27 3.44
C PRO A 7 -15.46 -1.77 3.44
N GLY A 8 -15.11 -1.11 4.54
CA GLY A 8 -15.23 0.33 4.70
C GLY A 8 -14.38 1.05 3.65
N PRO A 9 -14.59 2.36 3.46
CA PRO A 9 -13.92 3.14 2.43
C PRO A 9 -12.42 2.86 2.39
N GLY A 10 -11.93 2.52 1.20
CA GLY A 10 -10.60 2.01 0.94
C GLY A 10 -9.51 2.86 1.59
N SER A 11 -8.61 2.22 2.33
CA SER A 11 -7.36 2.86 2.76
C SER A 11 -6.51 3.11 1.52
N ARG A 12 -6.18 4.38 1.28
CA ARG A 12 -5.41 4.81 0.12
C ARG A 12 -3.94 4.84 0.49
N ALA A 13 -3.13 4.27 -0.38
CA ALA A 13 -1.68 4.19 -0.22
C ALA A 13 -0.98 4.61 -1.51
N VAL A 14 0.24 5.11 -1.38
CA VAL A 14 1.12 5.38 -2.50
C VAL A 14 2.52 4.91 -2.16
N PHE A 15 3.11 4.08 -3.01
CA PHE A 15 4.55 3.86 -3.01
C PHE A 15 5.21 4.94 -3.85
N LEU A 16 5.93 5.82 -3.17
CA LEU A 16 6.71 6.90 -3.76
C LEU A 16 8.10 6.38 -4.11
N ARG A 17 8.58 6.74 -5.30
CA ARG A 17 9.93 6.47 -5.77
C ARG A 17 10.77 7.74 -5.61
N PRO A 18 11.69 7.82 -4.63
CA PRO A 18 12.45 9.04 -4.38
C PRO A 18 13.31 9.50 -5.57
N ALA A 19 13.70 8.58 -6.45
CA ALA A 19 14.50 8.87 -7.62
C ALA A 19 13.67 9.35 -8.84
N ASP A 20 12.38 9.02 -8.91
CA ASP A 20 11.53 9.29 -10.07
C ASP A 20 10.04 9.16 -9.72
N THR A 21 9.38 10.30 -9.47
CA THR A 21 7.97 10.35 -9.08
C THR A 21 7.02 9.86 -10.18
N ARG A 22 7.47 9.71 -11.43
CA ARG A 22 6.66 9.14 -12.51
C ARG A 22 6.38 7.65 -12.31
N LEU A 23 7.16 7.00 -11.45
CA LEU A 23 7.01 5.60 -11.06
C LEU A 23 6.20 5.43 -9.78
N ASP A 24 5.65 6.52 -9.22
CA ASP A 24 4.84 6.46 -8.03
C ASP A 24 3.59 5.59 -8.26
N GLN A 25 3.41 4.59 -7.41
CA GLN A 25 2.34 3.62 -7.55
C GLN A 25 1.29 3.87 -6.46
N ALA A 26 0.16 4.47 -6.85
CA ALA A 26 -1.00 4.58 -5.99
C ALA A 26 -1.81 3.27 -6.01
N PHE A 27 -2.28 2.85 -4.84
CA PHE A 27 -3.09 1.65 -4.69
C PHE A 27 -4.08 1.79 -3.52
N GLU A 28 -5.10 0.96 -3.54
CA GLU A 28 -6.05 0.83 -2.43
C GLU A 28 -5.82 -0.50 -1.73
N MET A 29 -5.97 -0.52 -0.40
CA MET A 29 -5.91 -1.76 0.36
C MET A 29 -7.32 -2.22 0.72
N GLN A 30 -7.51 -3.54 0.63
CA GLN A 30 -8.76 -4.20 0.95
C GLN A 30 -8.74 -4.64 2.42
N ALA A 31 -9.81 -4.34 3.14
CA ALA A 31 -10.01 -4.86 4.49
C ALA A 31 -10.33 -6.36 4.42
N ILE A 32 -9.42 -7.21 4.90
CA ILE A 32 -9.61 -8.67 4.93
C ILE A 32 -10.17 -9.15 6.28
N SER A 33 -9.93 -8.39 7.34
CA SER A 33 -10.55 -8.58 8.66
C SER A 33 -10.50 -7.28 9.46
N PRO A 34 -11.20 -7.15 10.60
CA PRO A 34 -11.19 -5.92 11.39
C PRO A 34 -9.77 -5.50 11.80
N GLY A 35 -9.30 -4.37 11.27
CA GLY A 35 -7.96 -3.84 11.54
C GLY A 35 -6.84 -4.44 10.68
N LEU A 36 -7.15 -5.34 9.75
CA LEU A 36 -6.19 -5.91 8.82
C LEU A 36 -6.54 -5.54 7.38
N TYR A 37 -5.62 -4.84 6.73
CA TYR A 37 -5.74 -4.39 5.35
C TYR A 37 -4.63 -5.04 4.53
N ARG A 38 -4.96 -5.50 3.31
CA ARG A 38 -4.02 -6.12 2.39
C ARG A 38 -4.18 -5.55 0.99
N ALA A 39 -3.06 -5.39 0.29
CA ALA A 39 -3.02 -5.15 -1.15
C ALA A 39 -1.91 -6.01 -1.75
N GLU A 40 -2.11 -6.43 -2.99
CA GLU A 40 -1.09 -7.07 -3.82
C GLU A 40 -0.76 -6.12 -4.95
N LEU A 41 0.52 -5.87 -5.16
CA LEU A 41 1.00 -5.00 -6.23
C LEU A 41 2.39 -5.44 -6.69
N VAL A 42 2.73 -5.08 -7.92
CA VAL A 42 4.06 -5.27 -8.50
C VAL A 42 4.69 -3.89 -8.66
N LEU A 43 5.87 -3.69 -8.07
CA LEU A 43 6.63 -2.46 -8.30
C LEU A 43 7.43 -2.60 -9.60
N PRO A 44 7.43 -1.58 -10.47
CA PRO A 44 7.98 -1.70 -11.81
C PRO A 44 9.51 -1.87 -11.84
N VAL A 45 10.20 -1.44 -10.78
CA VAL A 45 11.65 -1.47 -10.70
C VAL A 45 12.13 -1.78 -9.28
N GLY A 46 13.25 -2.49 -9.20
CA GLY A 46 14.00 -2.63 -7.96
C GLY A 46 14.51 -1.28 -7.44
N GLY A 47 14.79 -1.22 -6.14
CA GLY A 47 15.35 -0.06 -5.45
C GLY A 47 14.57 0.33 -4.20
N VAL A 48 14.82 1.55 -3.75
CA VAL A 48 14.21 2.12 -2.55
C VAL A 48 12.85 2.74 -2.87
N TRP A 49 11.88 2.46 -2.01
CA TRP A 49 10.53 3.00 -2.09
C TRP A 49 10.07 3.51 -0.73
N THR A 50 9.23 4.54 -0.73
CA THR A 50 8.59 5.09 0.47
C THR A 50 7.09 4.88 0.39
N LEU A 51 6.54 4.11 1.32
CA LEU A 51 5.10 3.97 1.47
C LEU A 51 4.55 5.19 2.21
N ASP A 52 3.58 5.87 1.61
CA ASP A 52 2.73 6.87 2.27
C ASP A 52 1.30 6.32 2.30
N LEU A 53 0.80 6.00 3.50
CA LEU A 53 -0.46 5.31 3.70
C LEU A 53 -1.39 6.16 4.57
N THR A 54 -2.61 6.35 4.10
CA THR A 54 -3.69 6.99 4.87
C THR A 54 -4.85 6.02 5.03
N ILE A 55 -5.11 5.63 6.28
CA ILE A 55 -6.27 4.80 6.66
C ILE A 55 -7.31 5.72 7.31
N ARG A 56 -8.54 5.70 6.79
CA ARG A 56 -9.69 6.37 7.40
C ARG A 56 -10.61 5.34 8.02
N LYS A 57 -10.84 5.42 9.33
CA LYS A 57 -11.74 4.51 10.05
C LYS A 57 -12.74 5.34 10.87
N GLY A 58 -13.94 5.52 10.32
CA GLY A 58 -14.91 6.46 10.87
C GLY A 58 -14.34 7.88 10.80
N GLU A 59 -14.24 8.55 11.95
CA GLU A 59 -13.64 9.89 12.08
C GLU A 59 -12.13 9.86 12.31
N ALA A 60 -11.55 8.68 12.59
CA ALA A 60 -10.12 8.55 12.81
C ALA A 60 -9.35 8.50 11.49
N VAL A 61 -8.34 9.35 11.36
CA VAL A 61 -7.38 9.34 10.26
C VAL A 61 -6.02 8.90 10.81
N HIS A 62 -5.52 7.78 10.29
CA HIS A 62 -4.18 7.30 10.60
C HIS A 62 -3.28 7.50 9.38
N HIS A 63 -2.18 8.20 9.58
CA HIS A 63 -1.13 8.36 8.57
C HIS A 63 0.10 7.56 8.96
N LEU A 64 0.62 6.78 8.02
CA LEU A 64 1.83 5.99 8.17
C LEU A 64 2.78 6.30 7.03
N ARG A 65 4.05 6.54 7.37
CA ARG A 65 5.15 6.57 6.40
C ARG A 65 6.15 5.48 6.72
N ALA A 66 6.46 4.66 5.73
CA ALA A 66 7.40 3.56 5.86
C ALA A 66 8.37 3.52 4.66
N ARG A 67 9.49 2.83 4.82
CA ARG A 67 10.48 2.64 3.76
C ARG A 67 10.67 1.15 3.51
N THR A 68 10.77 0.78 2.25
CA THR A 68 11.10 -0.57 1.82
C THR A 68 12.16 -0.53 0.71
N THR A 69 12.90 -1.63 0.59
CA THR A 69 13.83 -1.86 -0.51
C THR A 69 13.40 -3.13 -1.21
N VAL A 70 13.19 -3.06 -2.52
CA VAL A 70 12.80 -4.19 -3.34
C VAL A 70 13.96 -4.55 -4.26
N GLU A 71 14.39 -5.80 -4.26
CA GLU A 71 15.43 -6.25 -5.16
C GLU A 71 14.90 -6.26 -6.60
N ALA A 72 15.75 -5.92 -7.57
CA ALA A 72 15.38 -6.09 -8.97
C ALA A 72 15.15 -7.57 -9.23
N ALA A 73 14.15 -7.90 -10.06
CA ALA A 73 14.01 -9.26 -10.52
C ALA A 73 15.33 -9.65 -11.22
N THR A 74 16.00 -10.68 -10.70
CA THR A 74 17.11 -11.30 -11.42
C THR A 74 16.53 -11.86 -12.70
N GLU A 75 16.74 -11.17 -13.82
CA GLU A 75 16.49 -11.75 -15.14
C GLU A 75 17.49 -12.91 -15.28
N ASN A 76 16.98 -14.15 -15.11
CA ASN A 76 17.80 -15.34 -15.20
C ASN A 76 18.11 -15.56 -16.70
N PRO A 77 19.39 -15.50 -17.13
CA PRO A 77 19.77 -15.60 -18.54
C PRO A 77 19.50 -16.99 -19.14
#